data_AF-A0A3M7LBL3-F1
#
_entry.id   AF-A0A3M7LBL3-F1
#
_cell.length_a   1.000
_cell.length_b   1.000
_cell.length_c   1.000
_cell.angle_alpha   90.00
_cell.angle_beta   90.00
_cell.angle_gamma   90.00
#
_symmetry.space_group_name_H-M   'P 1'
#
loop_
_entity.id
_entity.type
_entity.pdbx_description
1 polymer ?
#
loop_
_entity_poly.entity_id
_entity_poly.type
_entity_poly.pdbx_seq_one_letter_code
_entity_poly.pdbx_strand_id
1 'polypeptide(L)'
;MKEKSSNIYLKFLNILIVIYSCYICFTIFKNKVLLADDLSQVYESKNISESYFKYIHTFLDSYTMASRPISGFVSGSLVFFSKYNENVYFLGLLFFLLSLLTIYMVIQKILSKELASLITLLYICSLLGTSIQFSPIMLNSNLATIFFSLSIFYLYFHEKILISSLFFIASVLSYEIFFPLFLLHVFLLKDNRKRILFLVLTLGAIIVFRKVIQPIVFVHSYQRDDISKILDFNRVIFVGICSVKLFFKDIFVGIYKSLLNFNRLYFFEWVLALLISSTIYQTFRHYNFRHKLQFLEKICMISFISTLVGLSVFAFSSYIPTVFGFDNRNLGAVRLFYTVFVSTGLIYLFIKIKLRNQTISIVLASIIFILITTNINIKNSWVYAHNYNNELFSKLKLALKKDHITEGVVCIDNDIFNELSTNSNLIFKESIFYNNWESPMLCEMNGLDSRKIHVYNRDKNMDCSTIFLYKNGLITKVK
;
A
#
# COMPACT_ATOMS: atom_id res chain seq x y z
N MET A 1 -6.26 38.65 -16.13
CA MET A 1 -5.73 37.51 -16.91
C MET A 1 -4.95 36.48 -16.07
N LYS A 2 -4.14 36.87 -15.07
CA LYS A 2 -3.28 35.95 -14.29
C LYS A 2 -4.03 34.88 -13.46
N GLU A 3 -5.16 35.21 -12.82
CA GLU A 3 -5.97 34.20 -12.09
C GLU A 3 -6.64 33.18 -13.03
N LYS A 4 -7.04 33.60 -14.24
CA LYS A 4 -7.64 32.70 -15.24
C LYS A 4 -6.64 31.66 -15.74
N SER A 5 -5.37 32.01 -15.96
CA SER A 5 -4.35 31.04 -16.42
C SER A 5 -3.92 30.05 -15.33
N SER A 6 -3.78 30.50 -14.08
CA SER A 6 -3.50 29.63 -12.92
C SER A 6 -4.56 28.53 -12.75
N ASN A 7 -5.83 28.88 -12.99
CA ASN A 7 -6.95 27.94 -12.90
C ASN A 7 -6.94 26.90 -14.03
N ILE A 8 -6.44 27.25 -15.23
CA ILE A 8 -6.31 26.30 -16.35
C ILE A 8 -5.25 25.25 -16.04
N TYR A 9 -4.06 25.65 -15.57
CA TYR A 9 -2.99 24.70 -15.24
C TYR A 9 -3.38 23.78 -14.08
N LEU A 10 -4.08 24.29 -13.08
CA LEU A 10 -4.60 23.47 -11.98
C LEU A 10 -5.61 22.41 -12.47
N LYS A 11 -6.55 22.80 -13.34
CA LYS A 11 -7.49 21.85 -13.95
C LYS A 11 -6.74 20.79 -14.77
N PHE A 12 -5.76 21.22 -15.56
CA PHE A 12 -4.94 20.32 -16.36
C PHE A 12 -4.12 19.36 -15.48
N LEU A 13 -3.55 19.85 -14.38
CA LEU A 13 -2.85 19.02 -13.39
C LEU A 13 -3.76 17.94 -12.83
N ASN A 14 -4.99 18.28 -12.42
CA ASN A 14 -5.95 17.31 -11.90
C ASN A 14 -6.33 16.25 -12.94
N ILE A 15 -6.49 16.64 -14.20
CA ILE A 15 -6.72 15.69 -15.31
C ILE A 15 -5.51 14.75 -15.45
N LEU A 16 -4.29 15.28 -15.43
CA LEU A 16 -3.07 14.47 -15.52
C LEU A 16 -2.91 13.52 -14.32
N ILE A 17 -3.28 13.95 -13.10
CA ILE A 17 -3.28 13.09 -11.90
C ILE A 17 -4.23 11.91 -12.09
N VAL A 18 -5.43 12.15 -12.63
CA VAL A 18 -6.40 11.08 -12.92
C VAL A 18 -5.86 10.14 -14.00
N ILE A 19 -5.37 10.68 -15.12
CA ILE A 19 -4.77 9.88 -16.21
C ILE A 19 -3.62 9.02 -15.69
N TYR A 20 -2.74 9.59 -14.87
CA TYR A 20 -1.62 8.88 -14.27
C TYR A 20 -2.06 7.75 -13.35
N SER A 21 -3.01 8.03 -12.46
CA SER A 21 -3.52 7.03 -11.52
C SER A 21 -4.20 5.89 -12.27
N CYS A 22 -5.03 6.20 -13.27
CA CYS A 22 -5.66 5.21 -14.14
C CYS A 22 -4.63 4.41 -14.95
N TYR A 23 -3.59 5.05 -15.48
CA TYR A 23 -2.51 4.38 -16.21
C TYR A 23 -1.81 3.33 -15.35
N ILE A 24 -1.49 3.67 -14.10
CA ILE A 24 -0.87 2.74 -13.16
C ILE A 24 -1.79 1.55 -12.89
N CYS A 25 -3.05 1.79 -12.48
CA CYS A 25 -4.01 0.73 -12.21
C CYS A 25 -4.27 -0.15 -13.45
N PHE A 26 -4.39 0.48 -14.62
CA PHE A 26 -4.59 -0.22 -15.89
C PHE A 26 -3.41 -1.10 -16.26
N THR A 27 -2.17 -0.68 -15.99
CA THR A 27 -0.98 -1.49 -16.27
C THR A 27 -0.95 -2.75 -15.41
N ILE A 28 -1.27 -2.63 -14.12
CA ILE A 28 -1.39 -3.78 -13.20
C ILE A 28 -2.50 -4.72 -13.68
N PHE A 29 -3.68 -4.19 -14.00
CA PHE A 29 -4.82 -4.95 -14.51
C PHE A 29 -4.51 -5.68 -15.82
N LYS A 30 -3.97 -4.97 -16.82
CA LYS A 30 -3.69 -5.50 -18.15
C LYS A 30 -2.68 -6.65 -18.11
N ASN A 31 -1.65 -6.54 -17.26
CA ASN A 31 -0.65 -7.59 -17.08
C ASN A 31 -1.08 -8.66 -16.07
N LYS A 32 -2.29 -8.54 -15.48
CA LYS A 32 -2.81 -9.45 -14.45
C LYS A 32 -1.80 -9.73 -13.32
N VAL A 33 -1.15 -8.67 -12.86
CA VAL A 33 -0.08 -8.79 -11.86
C VAL A 33 -0.66 -9.27 -10.53
N LEU A 34 -0.33 -10.51 -10.17
CA LEU A 34 -0.64 -11.13 -8.89
C LEU A 34 0.67 -11.52 -8.20
N LEU A 35 0.87 -11.04 -6.97
CA LEU A 35 2.03 -11.31 -6.12
C LEU A 35 1.58 -11.56 -4.69
N ALA A 36 2.38 -12.34 -3.94
CA ALA A 36 2.14 -12.61 -2.52
C ALA A 36 0.65 -12.92 -2.29
N ASP A 37 0.02 -12.35 -1.25
CA ASP A 37 -1.32 -12.75 -0.76
C ASP A 37 -2.40 -12.72 -1.85
N ASP A 38 -2.23 -11.92 -2.91
CA ASP A 38 -3.16 -11.91 -4.05
C ASP A 38 -3.25 -13.30 -4.73
N LEU A 39 -2.14 -14.05 -4.80
CA LEU A 39 -2.11 -15.41 -5.36
C LEU A 39 -2.96 -16.39 -4.54
N SER A 40 -2.84 -16.36 -3.21
CA SER A 40 -3.65 -17.22 -2.32
C SER A 40 -5.13 -16.94 -2.50
N GLN A 41 -5.49 -15.65 -2.51
CA GLN A 41 -6.88 -15.22 -2.55
C GLN A 41 -7.57 -15.58 -3.87
N VAL A 42 -6.88 -15.40 -4.99
CA VAL A 42 -7.44 -15.79 -6.29
C VAL A 42 -7.54 -17.31 -6.40
N TYR A 43 -6.62 -18.07 -5.81
CA TYR A 43 -6.72 -19.53 -5.76
C TYR A 43 -7.91 -20.01 -4.94
N GLU A 44 -8.06 -19.47 -3.73
CA GLU A 44 -9.20 -19.78 -2.84
C GLU A 44 -10.54 -19.47 -3.52
N SER A 45 -10.61 -18.39 -4.32
CA SER A 45 -11.83 -17.98 -5.01
C SER A 45 -12.36 -19.01 -6.01
N LYS A 46 -11.47 -19.82 -6.60
CA LYS A 46 -11.83 -20.90 -7.52
C LYS A 46 -12.42 -22.12 -6.81
N ASN A 47 -12.21 -22.25 -5.50
CA ASN A 47 -12.67 -23.42 -4.75
C ASN A 47 -13.92 -23.13 -3.91
N ILE A 48 -14.58 -21.99 -4.12
CA ILE A 48 -15.80 -21.61 -3.39
C ILE A 48 -17.00 -22.40 -3.91
N SER A 49 -17.48 -23.36 -3.10
CA SER A 49 -18.71 -24.12 -3.34
C SER A 49 -19.87 -23.69 -2.42
N GLU A 50 -19.61 -22.86 -1.42
CA GLU A 50 -20.58 -22.51 -0.38
C GLU A 50 -21.54 -21.37 -0.81
N SER A 51 -22.63 -21.20 -0.04
CA SER A 51 -23.51 -20.04 -0.17
C SER A 51 -22.80 -18.76 0.28
N TYR A 52 -23.25 -17.60 -0.24
CA TYR A 52 -22.60 -16.30 0.01
C TYR A 52 -22.36 -16.02 1.50
N PHE A 53 -23.41 -16.09 2.32
CA PHE A 53 -23.29 -15.78 3.74
C PHE A 53 -22.41 -16.77 4.49
N LYS A 54 -22.44 -18.06 4.12
CA LYS A 54 -21.57 -19.08 4.72
C LYS A 54 -20.11 -18.81 4.36
N TYR A 55 -19.83 -18.54 3.09
CA TYR A 55 -18.48 -18.18 2.64
C TYR A 55 -17.96 -16.92 3.34
N ILE A 56 -18.76 -15.85 3.43
CA ILE A 56 -18.35 -14.60 4.10
C ILE A 56 -18.03 -14.86 5.56
N HIS A 57 -18.82 -15.68 6.25
CA HIS A 57 -18.52 -16.07 7.63
C HIS A 57 -17.17 -16.78 7.72
N THR A 58 -16.94 -17.81 6.90
CA THR A 58 -15.67 -18.55 6.85
C THR A 58 -14.48 -17.66 6.50
N PHE A 59 -14.67 -16.72 5.56
CA PHE A 59 -13.65 -15.78 5.13
C PHE A 59 -13.25 -14.81 6.26
N LEU A 60 -14.25 -14.29 6.97
CA LEU A 60 -14.05 -13.43 8.12
C LEU A 60 -13.45 -14.18 9.30
N ASP A 61 -13.76 -15.48 9.46
CA ASP A 61 -13.15 -16.37 10.43
C ASP A 61 -11.74 -16.85 10.02
N SER A 62 -11.06 -16.11 9.15
CA SER A 62 -9.64 -16.35 8.88
C SER A 62 -8.75 -15.62 9.89
N TYR A 63 -7.55 -16.16 10.11
CA TYR A 63 -6.52 -15.57 10.97
C TYR A 63 -6.17 -14.11 10.63
N THR A 64 -6.50 -13.64 9.43
CA THR A 64 -6.12 -12.30 8.94
C THR A 64 -7.30 -11.33 8.84
N MET A 65 -8.51 -11.83 8.57
CA MET A 65 -9.69 -10.99 8.34
C MET A 65 -10.59 -10.84 9.56
N ALA A 66 -10.47 -11.70 10.58
CA ALA A 66 -11.27 -11.60 11.82
C ALA A 66 -11.07 -10.26 12.54
N SER A 67 -9.87 -9.68 12.44
CA SER A 67 -9.55 -8.35 12.97
C SER A 67 -10.04 -7.18 12.11
N ARG A 68 -10.52 -7.47 10.89
CA ARG A 68 -10.84 -6.48 9.85
C ARG A 68 -12.21 -6.77 9.21
N PRO A 69 -13.29 -6.87 10.00
CA PRO A 69 -14.57 -7.37 9.51
C PRO A 69 -15.18 -6.52 8.40
N ILE A 70 -14.95 -5.20 8.38
CA ILE A 70 -15.59 -4.30 7.41
C ILE A 70 -14.96 -4.46 6.03
N SER A 71 -13.63 -4.36 5.97
CA SER A 71 -12.95 -4.55 4.70
C SER A 71 -12.84 -6.01 4.31
N GLY A 72 -12.84 -6.92 5.28
CA GLY A 72 -12.97 -8.36 5.07
C GLY A 72 -14.31 -8.73 4.44
N PHE A 73 -15.41 -8.07 4.84
CA PHE A 73 -16.69 -8.22 4.15
C PHE A 73 -16.59 -7.78 2.69
N VAL A 74 -16.08 -6.58 2.42
CA VAL A 74 -15.94 -6.07 1.04
C VAL A 74 -14.99 -6.92 0.19
N SER A 75 -13.84 -7.30 0.75
CA SER A 75 -12.87 -8.19 0.09
C SER A 75 -13.47 -9.55 -0.17
N GLY A 76 -14.10 -10.16 0.83
CA GLY A 76 -14.77 -11.45 0.72
C GLY A 76 -15.89 -11.41 -0.31
N SER A 77 -16.69 -10.35 -0.37
CA SER A 77 -17.72 -10.20 -1.40
C SER A 77 -17.08 -10.19 -2.79
N LEU A 78 -16.00 -9.42 -2.96
CA LEU A 78 -15.30 -9.31 -4.23
C LEU A 78 -14.66 -10.65 -4.65
N VAL A 79 -14.04 -11.37 -3.71
CA VAL A 79 -13.50 -12.72 -3.93
C VAL A 79 -14.63 -13.71 -4.25
N PHE A 80 -15.73 -13.68 -3.51
CA PHE A 80 -16.90 -14.52 -3.78
C PHE A 80 -17.48 -14.28 -5.14
N PHE A 81 -17.71 -13.02 -5.54
CA PHE A 81 -18.25 -12.71 -6.87
C PHE A 81 -17.25 -12.93 -7.99
N SER A 82 -15.96 -13.05 -7.67
CA SER A 82 -14.98 -13.38 -8.68
C SER A 82 -15.21 -14.76 -9.26
N LYS A 83 -15.71 -15.76 -8.51
CA LYS A 83 -16.01 -17.16 -8.94
C LYS A 83 -15.33 -17.51 -10.28
N TYR A 84 -14.01 -17.68 -10.28
CA TYR A 84 -13.17 -18.01 -11.47
C TYR A 84 -12.76 -16.88 -12.43
N ASN A 85 -13.37 -15.70 -12.39
CA ASN A 85 -13.00 -14.54 -13.20
C ASN A 85 -12.03 -13.60 -12.46
N GLU A 86 -10.75 -13.75 -12.76
CA GLU A 86 -9.66 -12.90 -12.27
C GLU A 86 -9.93 -11.39 -12.49
N ASN A 87 -10.63 -11.01 -13.56
CA ASN A 87 -10.87 -9.60 -13.86
C ASN A 87 -11.73 -8.92 -12.79
N VAL A 88 -12.65 -9.66 -12.17
CA VAL A 88 -13.49 -9.16 -11.06
C VAL A 88 -12.63 -8.92 -9.82
N TYR A 89 -11.61 -9.74 -9.59
CA TYR A 89 -10.68 -9.57 -8.48
C TYR A 89 -9.93 -8.23 -8.54
N PHE A 90 -9.54 -7.82 -9.75
CA PHE A 90 -8.85 -6.54 -9.94
C PHE A 90 -9.71 -5.30 -9.72
N LEU A 91 -11.04 -5.41 -9.55
CA LEU A 91 -11.88 -4.28 -9.13
C LEU A 91 -11.43 -3.71 -7.78
N GLY A 92 -10.70 -4.49 -6.96
CA GLY A 92 -10.07 -4.02 -5.74
C GLY A 92 -9.15 -2.81 -5.95
N LEU A 93 -8.51 -2.69 -7.12
CA LEU A 93 -7.66 -1.54 -7.47
C LEU A 93 -8.43 -0.22 -7.53
N LEU A 94 -9.74 -0.23 -7.80
CA LEU A 94 -10.56 0.98 -7.84
C LEU A 94 -10.63 1.67 -6.47
N PHE A 95 -10.49 0.93 -5.37
CA PHE A 95 -10.47 1.51 -4.04
C PHE A 95 -9.27 2.43 -3.82
N PHE A 96 -8.15 2.19 -4.49
CA PHE A 96 -7.04 3.14 -4.48
C PHE A 96 -7.46 4.47 -5.10
N LEU A 97 -8.09 4.46 -6.29
CA LEU A 97 -8.60 5.68 -6.95
C LEU A 97 -9.65 6.41 -6.09
N LEU A 98 -10.56 5.68 -5.45
CA LEU A 98 -11.56 6.25 -4.53
C LEU A 98 -10.91 6.88 -3.30
N SER A 99 -9.83 6.28 -2.79
CA SER A 99 -9.06 6.87 -1.69
C SER A 99 -8.40 8.19 -2.10
N LEU A 100 -7.86 8.28 -3.32
CA LEU A 100 -7.27 9.52 -3.86
C LEU A 100 -8.31 10.63 -3.98
N LEU A 101 -9.49 10.30 -4.49
CA LEU A 101 -10.60 11.24 -4.60
C LEU A 101 -11.00 11.77 -3.23
N THR A 102 -11.13 10.88 -2.24
CA THR A 102 -11.49 11.26 -0.87
C THR A 102 -10.41 12.12 -0.22
N ILE A 103 -9.14 11.75 -0.36
CA ILE A 103 -8.00 12.55 0.12
C ILE A 103 -8.04 13.96 -0.49
N TYR A 104 -8.18 14.07 -1.82
CA TYR A 104 -8.28 15.36 -2.49
C TYR A 104 -9.47 16.17 -1.96
N MET A 105 -10.64 15.54 -1.84
CA MET A 105 -11.86 16.18 -1.37
C MET A 105 -11.75 16.75 0.04
N VAL A 106 -11.09 16.04 0.95
CA VAL A 106 -10.90 16.48 2.34
C VAL A 106 -9.79 17.52 2.42
N ILE A 107 -8.65 17.30 1.76
CA ILE A 107 -7.51 18.22 1.84
C ILE A 107 -7.83 19.58 1.19
N GLN A 108 -8.58 19.62 0.09
CA GLN A 108 -8.97 20.91 -0.52
C GLN A 108 -9.90 21.76 0.36
N LYS A 109 -10.49 21.18 1.41
CA LYS A 109 -11.27 21.92 2.41
C LYS A 109 -10.38 22.52 3.50
N ILE A 110 -9.20 21.93 3.74
CA ILE A 110 -8.22 22.37 4.72
C ILE A 110 -7.22 23.34 4.08
N LEU A 111 -6.71 23.02 2.90
CA LEU A 111 -5.67 23.73 2.15
C LEU A 111 -6.21 24.30 0.83
N SER A 112 -5.38 25.05 0.10
CA SER A 112 -5.77 25.49 -1.25
C SER A 112 -5.82 24.31 -2.22
N LYS A 113 -6.57 24.45 -3.32
CA LYS A 113 -6.73 23.40 -4.33
C LYS A 113 -5.40 22.97 -4.95
N GLU A 114 -4.47 23.91 -5.12
CA GLU A 114 -3.12 23.64 -5.63
C GLU A 114 -2.35 22.72 -4.68
N LEU A 115 -2.35 23.02 -3.38
CA LEU A 115 -1.69 22.20 -2.36
C LEU A 115 -2.38 20.85 -2.20
N ALA A 116 -3.71 20.79 -2.29
CA ALA A 116 -4.45 19.54 -2.29
C ALA A 116 -4.04 18.64 -3.47
N SER A 117 -3.94 19.22 -4.66
CA SER A 117 -3.49 18.51 -5.87
C SER A 117 -2.06 17.98 -5.72
N LEU A 118 -1.16 18.81 -5.17
CA LEU A 118 0.22 18.40 -4.87
C LEU A 118 0.28 17.26 -3.86
N ILE A 119 -0.47 17.33 -2.76
CA ILE A 119 -0.50 16.29 -1.74
C ILE A 119 -1.08 14.99 -2.30
N THR A 120 -2.17 15.06 -3.07
CA THR A 120 -2.73 13.87 -3.73
C THR A 120 -1.72 13.25 -4.68
N LEU A 121 -1.01 14.04 -5.48
CA LEU A 121 0.05 13.55 -6.37
C LEU A 121 1.21 12.90 -5.60
N LEU A 122 1.67 13.53 -4.52
CA LEU A 122 2.72 12.96 -3.67
C LEU A 122 2.25 11.68 -2.96
N TYR A 123 0.97 11.60 -2.59
CA TYR A 123 0.42 10.39 -1.99
C TYR A 123 0.46 9.23 -3.00
N ILE A 124 0.14 9.48 -4.28
CA ILE A 124 0.25 8.49 -5.36
C ILE A 124 1.71 8.05 -5.52
N CYS A 125 2.65 8.99 -5.55
CA CYS A 125 4.06 8.69 -5.82
C CYS A 125 4.87 8.29 -4.59
N SER A 126 4.23 8.17 -3.42
CA SER A 126 4.91 7.82 -2.17
C SER A 126 5.54 6.44 -2.25
N LEU A 127 6.79 6.34 -1.79
CA LEU A 127 7.53 5.08 -1.70
C LEU A 127 7.09 4.22 -0.49
N LEU A 128 6.34 4.82 0.42
CA LEU A 128 5.75 4.14 1.56
C LEU A 128 4.42 3.53 1.16
N GLY A 129 4.22 2.26 1.49
CA GLY A 129 3.01 1.53 1.20
C GLY A 129 2.75 1.31 -0.28
N THR A 130 3.77 1.08 -1.12
CA THR A 130 3.58 0.89 -2.57
C THR A 130 2.65 -0.28 -2.89
N SER A 131 2.68 -1.35 -2.09
CA SER A 131 1.73 -2.47 -2.18
C SER A 131 0.27 -2.02 -2.14
N ILE A 132 -0.05 -0.92 -1.44
CA ILE A 132 -1.43 -0.39 -1.33
C ILE A 132 -1.98 0.09 -2.69
N GLN A 133 -1.08 0.47 -3.59
CA GLN A 133 -1.40 0.94 -4.93
C GLN A 133 -1.46 -0.20 -5.96
N PHE A 134 -0.62 -1.22 -5.82
CA PHE A 134 -0.42 -2.25 -6.85
C PHE A 134 -1.13 -3.58 -6.57
N SER A 135 -1.56 -3.82 -5.33
CA SER A 135 -2.18 -5.08 -4.92
C SER A 135 -3.70 -4.94 -4.70
N PRO A 136 -4.55 -5.72 -5.38
CA PRO A 136 -6.00 -5.69 -5.18
C PRO A 136 -6.44 -6.02 -3.74
N ILE A 137 -5.79 -6.95 -3.04
CA ILE A 137 -6.13 -7.28 -1.64
C ILE A 137 -5.90 -6.09 -0.68
N MET A 138 -5.09 -5.10 -1.10
CA MET A 138 -4.86 -3.89 -0.32
C MET A 138 -6.01 -2.88 -0.38
N LEU A 139 -7.15 -3.25 -1.00
CA LEU A 139 -8.41 -2.53 -0.82
C LEU A 139 -8.74 -2.31 0.67
N ASN A 140 -8.28 -3.20 1.56
CA ASN A 140 -8.39 -3.07 3.02
C ASN A 140 -7.80 -1.74 3.54
N SER A 141 -6.56 -1.44 3.17
CA SER A 141 -5.90 -0.19 3.57
C SER A 141 -6.52 1.02 2.88
N ASN A 142 -7.00 0.87 1.64
CA ASN A 142 -7.65 1.94 0.89
C ASN A 142 -9.01 2.32 1.52
N LEU A 143 -9.83 1.34 1.89
CA LEU A 143 -11.08 1.54 2.65
C LEU A 143 -10.82 2.22 3.99
N ALA A 144 -9.80 1.74 4.72
CA ALA A 144 -9.42 2.37 5.99
C ALA A 144 -9.05 3.85 5.81
N THR A 145 -8.33 4.18 4.73
CA THR A 145 -7.95 5.56 4.38
C THR A 145 -9.16 6.43 4.02
N ILE A 146 -10.11 5.89 3.25
CA ILE A 146 -11.37 6.58 2.90
C ILE A 146 -12.15 6.91 4.17
N PHE A 147 -12.43 5.91 5.01
CA PHE A 147 -13.17 6.10 6.25
C PHE A 147 -12.45 7.03 7.22
N PHE A 148 -11.12 6.92 7.34
CA PHE A 148 -10.33 7.84 8.15
C PHE A 148 -10.47 9.30 7.69
N SER A 149 -10.32 9.52 6.39
CA SER A 149 -10.43 10.87 5.80
C SER A 149 -11.82 11.46 5.97
N LEU A 150 -12.87 10.66 5.78
CA LEU A 150 -14.25 11.05 6.04
C LEU A 150 -14.49 11.35 7.52
N SER A 151 -13.89 10.58 8.43
CA SER A 151 -14.00 10.85 9.87
C SER A 151 -13.46 12.23 10.22
N ILE A 152 -12.27 12.59 9.72
CA ILE A 152 -11.70 13.93 9.89
C ILE A 152 -12.59 15.01 9.27
N PHE A 153 -13.16 14.75 8.08
CA PHE A 153 -14.04 15.69 7.42
C PHE A 153 -15.28 16.01 8.25
N TYR A 154 -15.99 15.00 8.75
CA TYR A 154 -17.19 15.20 9.58
C TYR A 154 -16.87 15.77 10.96
N LEU A 155 -15.71 15.42 11.53
CA LEU A 155 -15.26 15.99 12.80
C LEU A 155 -14.99 17.48 12.68
N TYR A 156 -14.20 17.88 11.68
CA TYR A 156 -13.64 19.22 11.58
C TYR A 156 -14.57 20.22 10.90
N PHE A 157 -15.34 19.81 9.88
CA PHE A 157 -16.16 20.75 9.08
C PHE A 157 -17.64 20.73 9.43
N HIS A 158 -18.15 19.64 10.00
CA HIS A 158 -19.57 19.49 10.33
C HIS A 158 -19.83 19.32 11.82
N GLU A 159 -18.78 19.16 12.64
CA GLU A 159 -18.86 18.88 14.07
C GLU A 159 -19.79 17.70 14.43
N LYS A 160 -19.99 16.76 13.50
CA LYS A 160 -20.87 15.59 13.68
C LYS A 160 -20.08 14.44 14.29
N ILE A 161 -19.93 14.47 15.61
CA ILE A 161 -19.14 13.51 16.38
C ILE A 161 -19.60 12.07 16.14
N LEU A 162 -20.91 11.80 16.19
CA LEU A 162 -21.44 10.44 15.99
C LEU A 162 -21.02 9.86 14.64
N ILE A 163 -21.17 10.63 13.57
CA ILE A 163 -20.81 10.22 12.21
C ILE A 163 -19.28 10.06 12.08
N SER A 164 -18.52 11.00 12.66
CA SER A 164 -17.06 10.89 12.70
C SER A 164 -16.60 9.63 13.46
N SER A 165 -17.17 9.35 14.63
CA SER A 165 -16.87 8.15 15.41
C SER A 165 -17.18 6.88 14.61
N LEU A 166 -18.33 6.81 13.92
CA LEU A 166 -18.69 5.67 13.08
C LEU A 166 -17.67 5.45 11.95
N PHE A 167 -17.28 6.52 11.25
CA PHE A 167 -16.24 6.41 10.22
C PHE A 167 -14.87 6.04 10.79
N PHE A 168 -14.52 6.54 11.97
CA PHE A 168 -13.24 6.17 12.60
C PHE A 168 -13.23 4.69 13.01
N ILE A 169 -14.30 4.21 13.64
CA ILE A 169 -14.49 2.78 13.96
C ILE A 169 -14.41 1.97 12.66
N ALA A 170 -15.06 2.43 11.59
CA ALA A 170 -15.04 1.74 10.31
C ALA A 170 -13.64 1.66 9.69
N SER A 171 -12.83 2.71 9.86
CA SER A 171 -11.44 2.74 9.44
C SER A 171 -10.60 1.69 10.19
N VAL A 172 -10.68 1.66 11.51
CA VAL A 172 -9.91 0.72 12.35
C VAL A 172 -10.33 -0.73 12.09
N LEU A 173 -11.62 -1.00 11.89
CA LEU A 173 -12.17 -2.31 11.54
C LEU A 173 -11.98 -2.67 10.06
N SER A 174 -11.39 -1.79 9.26
CA SER A 174 -10.91 -2.10 7.91
C SER A 174 -9.40 -2.38 7.92
N TYR A 175 -8.64 -1.62 8.71
CA TYR A 175 -7.22 -1.85 8.87
C TYR A 175 -6.74 -1.28 10.20
N GLU A 176 -6.27 -2.15 11.10
CA GLU A 176 -5.91 -1.81 12.48
C GLU A 176 -4.80 -0.78 12.58
N ILE A 177 -4.03 -0.58 11.51
CA ILE A 177 -2.91 0.36 11.43
C ILE A 177 -3.37 1.81 11.62
N PHE A 178 -4.66 2.11 11.41
CA PHE A 178 -5.21 3.44 11.68
C PHE A 178 -5.58 3.66 13.16
N PHE A 179 -5.53 2.63 14.01
CA PHE A 179 -5.96 2.72 15.41
C PHE A 179 -5.27 3.84 16.20
N PRO A 180 -3.93 4.00 16.19
CA PRO A 180 -3.28 5.02 17.01
C PRO A 180 -3.71 6.46 16.68
N LEU A 181 -4.25 6.69 15.48
CA LEU A 181 -4.72 8.00 15.04
C LEU A 181 -6.01 8.46 15.71
N PHE A 182 -6.57 7.68 16.64
CA PHE A 182 -7.61 8.19 17.55
C PHE A 182 -7.08 9.39 18.36
N LEU A 183 -5.79 9.40 18.69
CA LEU A 183 -5.12 10.51 19.39
C LEU A 183 -5.22 11.82 18.60
N LEU A 184 -5.12 11.76 17.28
CA LEU A 184 -5.29 12.93 16.42
C LEU A 184 -6.72 13.50 16.53
N HIS A 185 -7.73 12.65 16.55
CA HIS A 185 -9.13 13.08 16.70
C HIS A 185 -9.37 13.77 18.04
N VAL A 186 -8.83 13.20 19.12
CA VAL A 186 -8.90 13.78 20.47
C VAL A 186 -8.22 15.16 20.51
N PHE A 187 -7.07 15.30 19.84
CA PHE A 187 -6.36 16.56 19.75
C PHE A 187 -7.14 17.63 18.95
N LEU A 188 -7.78 17.25 17.86
CA LEU A 188 -8.54 18.18 17.00
C LEU A 188 -9.82 18.70 17.65
N LEU A 189 -10.47 17.90 18.49
CA LEU A 189 -11.61 18.34 19.29
C LEU A 189 -11.17 19.35 20.34
N LYS A 190 -11.87 20.48 20.49
CA LYS A 190 -11.55 21.49 21.52
C LYS A 190 -12.36 21.32 22.80
N ASP A 191 -13.60 20.86 22.69
CA ASP A 191 -14.53 20.69 23.81
C ASP A 191 -14.30 19.35 24.51
N ASN A 192 -14.08 19.40 25.83
CA ASN A 192 -13.84 18.23 26.66
C ASN A 192 -15.02 17.24 26.68
N ARG A 193 -16.27 17.71 26.64
CA ARG A 193 -17.44 16.83 26.57
C ARG A 193 -17.47 16.07 25.25
N LYS A 194 -17.23 16.78 24.15
CA LYS A 194 -17.13 16.19 22.80
C LYS A 194 -15.98 15.18 22.71
N ARG A 195 -14.82 15.46 23.33
CA ARG A 195 -13.67 14.54 23.43
C ARG A 195 -14.02 13.26 24.16
N ILE A 196 -14.62 13.36 25.35
CA ILE A 196 -15.02 12.20 26.14
C ILE A 196 -16.04 11.36 25.37
N LEU A 197 -17.04 12.00 24.74
CA LEU A 197 -18.03 11.30 23.93
C LEU A 197 -17.38 10.54 22.77
N PHE A 198 -16.47 11.17 22.02
CA PHE A 198 -15.75 10.51 20.93
C PHE A 198 -14.93 9.31 21.44
N LEU A 199 -14.22 9.47 22.56
CA LEU A 199 -13.42 8.40 23.18
C LEU A 199 -14.29 7.21 23.60
N VAL A 200 -15.38 7.46 24.32
CA VAL A 200 -16.29 6.40 24.80
C VAL A 200 -16.89 5.65 23.62
N LEU A 201 -17.35 6.36 22.58
CA LEU A 201 -17.92 5.72 21.40
C LEU A 201 -16.90 4.88 20.65
N THR A 202 -15.72 5.43 20.37
CA THR A 202 -14.72 4.77 19.53
C THR A 202 -14.00 3.65 20.27
N LEU A 203 -13.41 3.92 21.44
CA LEU A 203 -12.72 2.90 22.24
C LEU A 203 -13.71 1.87 22.76
N GLY A 204 -14.89 2.29 23.23
CA GLY A 204 -15.93 1.37 23.68
C GLY A 204 -16.34 0.40 22.59
N ALA A 205 -16.66 0.89 21.38
CA ALA A 205 -17.01 0.02 20.26
C ALA A 205 -15.86 -0.91 19.83
N ILE A 206 -14.63 -0.40 19.77
CA ILE A 206 -13.46 -1.21 19.40
C ILE A 206 -13.18 -2.28 20.45
N ILE A 207 -13.25 -1.96 21.74
CA ILE A 207 -13.04 -2.92 22.84
C ILE A 207 -14.14 -3.98 22.83
N VAL A 208 -15.41 -3.58 22.74
CA VAL A 208 -16.54 -4.52 22.64
C VAL A 208 -16.37 -5.44 21.45
N PHE A 209 -15.98 -4.90 20.29
CA PHE A 209 -15.69 -5.73 19.13
C PHE A 209 -14.53 -6.71 19.40
N ARG A 210 -13.37 -6.22 19.83
CA ARG A 210 -12.14 -7.03 19.97
C ARG A 210 -12.19 -8.05 21.10
N LYS A 211 -12.87 -7.75 22.21
CA LYS A 211 -12.88 -8.58 23.43
C LYS A 211 -14.15 -9.40 23.61
N VAL A 212 -15.26 -9.01 22.98
CA VAL A 212 -16.54 -9.70 23.12
C VAL A 212 -16.98 -10.30 21.79
N ILE A 213 -17.20 -9.47 20.76
CA ILE A 213 -17.79 -9.96 19.50
C ILE A 213 -16.83 -10.87 18.75
N GLN A 214 -15.58 -10.46 18.56
CA GLN A 214 -14.60 -11.19 17.77
C GLN A 214 -14.35 -12.61 18.31
N PRO A 215 -14.10 -12.83 19.63
CA PRO A 215 -13.91 -14.18 20.16
C PRO A 215 -15.17 -15.06 20.16
N ILE A 216 -16.37 -14.47 20.24
CA ILE A 216 -17.63 -15.22 20.24
C ILE A 216 -17.98 -15.66 18.81
N VAL A 217 -17.74 -14.81 17.81
CA VAL A 217 -18.16 -15.04 16.42
C VAL A 217 -17.10 -15.80 15.62
N PHE A 218 -15.80 -15.60 15.89
CA PHE A 218 -14.71 -16.13 15.07
C PHE A 218 -13.84 -17.12 15.86
N VAL A 219 -13.95 -18.40 15.49
CA VAL A 219 -13.27 -19.53 16.14
C VAL A 219 -11.76 -19.49 15.91
N HIS A 220 -11.33 -19.10 14.70
CA HIS A 220 -9.92 -19.00 14.33
C HIS A 220 -9.39 -17.57 14.45
N SER A 221 -9.97 -16.76 15.33
CA SER A 221 -9.50 -15.40 15.58
C SER A 221 -8.07 -15.40 16.12
N TYR A 222 -7.13 -14.89 15.31
CA TYR A 222 -5.76 -14.62 15.77
C TYR A 222 -5.67 -13.21 16.35
N GLN A 223 -5.23 -13.09 17.60
CA GLN A 223 -4.86 -11.80 18.16
C GLN A 223 -3.45 -11.43 17.67
N ARG A 224 -3.39 -10.53 16.68
CA ARG A 224 -2.12 -9.92 16.21
C ARG A 224 -1.53 -8.92 17.20
N ASP A 225 -2.38 -8.38 18.07
CA ASP A 225 -2.02 -7.44 19.11
C ASP A 225 -1.41 -8.22 20.26
N ASP A 226 -0.14 -7.98 20.53
CA ASP A 226 0.58 -8.66 21.60
C ASP A 226 1.25 -7.60 22.47
N ILE A 227 0.51 -7.17 23.50
CA ILE A 227 0.93 -6.15 24.45
C ILE A 227 2.25 -6.57 25.13
N SER A 228 2.51 -7.87 25.26
CA SER A 228 3.76 -8.38 25.84
C SER A 228 4.99 -7.94 25.05
N LYS A 229 4.86 -7.70 23.74
CA LYS A 229 5.97 -7.27 22.88
C LYS A 229 6.42 -5.83 23.10
N ILE A 230 5.64 -5.00 23.78
CA ILE A 230 6.06 -3.65 24.19
C ILE A 230 7.10 -3.76 25.31
N LEU A 231 6.98 -4.79 26.16
CA LEU A 231 7.90 -5.04 27.27
C LEU A 231 9.21 -5.67 26.79
N ASP A 232 9.25 -6.17 25.55
CA ASP A 232 10.49 -6.59 24.88
C ASP A 232 11.26 -5.36 24.39
N PHE A 233 12.13 -4.84 25.26
CA PHE A 233 12.95 -3.67 25.00
C PHE A 233 13.86 -3.82 23.77
N ASN A 234 14.41 -5.03 23.54
CA ASN A 234 15.28 -5.30 22.39
C ASN A 234 14.50 -5.15 21.08
N ARG A 235 13.27 -5.67 21.06
CA ARG A 235 12.37 -5.52 19.91
C ARG A 235 11.98 -4.07 19.68
N VAL A 236 11.63 -3.32 20.72
CA VAL A 236 11.25 -1.90 20.59
C VAL A 236 12.41 -1.08 20.02
N ILE A 237 13.64 -1.30 20.51
CA ILE A 237 14.85 -0.69 19.94
C ILE A 237 15.00 -1.06 18.46
N PHE A 238 14.87 -2.34 18.12
CA PHE A 238 14.99 -2.81 16.75
C PHE A 238 13.95 -2.15 15.82
N VAL A 239 12.69 -2.06 16.25
CA VAL A 239 11.62 -1.35 15.51
C VAL A 239 11.96 0.14 15.35
N GLY A 240 12.52 0.77 16.39
CA GLY A 240 13.01 2.16 16.33
C GLY A 240 14.11 2.33 15.27
N ILE A 241 15.12 1.46 15.28
CA ILE A 241 16.22 1.45 14.30
C ILE A 241 15.67 1.25 12.88
N CYS A 242 14.78 0.29 12.68
CA CYS A 242 14.13 0.05 11.39
C CYS A 242 13.30 1.25 10.92
N SER A 243 12.61 1.94 11.83
CA SER A 243 11.84 3.16 11.51
C SER A 243 12.76 4.30 11.06
N VAL A 244 13.89 4.51 11.75
CA VAL A 244 14.90 5.51 11.34
C VAL A 244 15.50 5.13 9.98
N LYS A 245 15.93 3.89 9.84
CA LYS A 245 16.49 3.36 8.58
C LYS A 245 15.53 3.55 7.40
N LEU A 246 14.23 3.35 7.62
CA LEU A 246 13.20 3.52 6.61
C LEU A 246 13.22 4.94 6.02
N PHE A 247 13.23 5.99 6.85
CA PHE A 247 13.19 7.37 6.36
C PHE A 247 14.54 7.89 5.85
N PHE A 248 15.65 7.46 6.46
CA PHE A 248 16.97 8.03 6.18
C PHE A 248 17.82 7.21 5.20
N LYS A 249 17.48 5.94 4.96
CA LYS A 249 18.23 5.06 4.05
C LYS A 249 17.33 4.45 2.98
N ASP A 250 16.28 3.73 3.38
CA ASP A 250 15.62 2.82 2.45
C ASP A 250 14.81 3.55 1.37
N ILE A 251 14.18 4.68 1.68
CA ILE A 251 13.57 5.58 0.68
C ILE A 251 14.59 6.02 -0.37
N PHE A 252 15.78 6.45 0.05
CA PHE A 252 16.83 6.93 -0.86
C PHE A 252 17.45 5.81 -1.69
N VAL A 253 17.57 4.61 -1.12
CA VAL A 253 17.98 3.41 -1.88
C VAL A 253 16.98 3.13 -3.00
N GLY A 254 15.68 3.23 -2.73
CA GLY A 254 14.63 3.07 -3.74
C GLY A 254 14.74 4.10 -4.87
N ILE A 255 14.92 5.38 -4.52
CA ILE A 255 15.15 6.45 -5.50
C ILE A 255 16.40 6.14 -6.33
N TYR A 256 17.54 5.88 -5.69
CA TYR A 256 18.80 5.59 -6.36
C TYR A 256 18.68 4.43 -7.35
N LYS A 257 18.11 3.29 -6.91
CA LYS A 257 17.87 2.14 -7.79
C LYS A 257 16.95 2.49 -8.96
N SER A 258 15.94 3.32 -8.75
CA SER A 258 15.09 3.81 -9.84
C SER A 258 15.86 4.69 -10.83
N LEU A 259 16.72 5.60 -10.35
CA LEU A 259 17.51 6.46 -11.24
C LEU A 259 18.41 5.61 -12.15
N LEU A 260 18.97 4.51 -11.65
CA LEU A 260 19.75 3.56 -12.46
C LEU A 260 18.93 2.89 -13.58
N ASN A 261 17.61 2.79 -13.42
CA ASN A 261 16.70 2.16 -14.36
C ASN A 261 15.93 3.17 -15.23
N PHE A 262 16.36 4.43 -15.30
CA PHE A 262 15.68 5.47 -16.09
C PHE A 262 15.49 5.12 -17.57
N ASN A 263 16.45 4.40 -18.14
CA ASN A 263 16.43 3.97 -19.54
C ASN A 263 15.35 2.91 -19.84
N ARG A 264 14.71 2.33 -18.82
CA ARG A 264 13.66 1.31 -18.98
C ARG A 264 12.25 1.89 -19.05
N LEU A 265 12.10 3.21 -18.93
CA LEU A 265 10.81 3.87 -19.05
C LEU A 265 10.34 3.93 -20.51
N TYR A 266 9.07 3.60 -20.73
CA TYR A 266 8.42 3.74 -22.03
C TYR A 266 8.26 5.21 -22.42
N PHE A 267 8.19 5.50 -23.72
CA PHE A 267 8.04 6.87 -24.24
C PHE A 267 6.83 7.60 -23.61
N PHE A 268 5.69 6.94 -23.49
CA PHE A 268 4.50 7.52 -22.86
C PHE A 268 4.72 7.87 -21.38
N GLU A 269 5.48 7.07 -20.65
CA GLU A 269 5.80 7.31 -19.23
C GLU A 269 6.70 8.54 -19.06
N TRP A 270 7.67 8.71 -19.97
CA TRP A 270 8.50 9.92 -20.04
C TRP A 270 7.65 11.17 -20.29
N VAL A 271 6.77 11.10 -21.30
CA VAL A 271 5.86 12.22 -21.63
C VAL A 271 5.01 12.58 -20.42
N LEU A 272 4.43 11.58 -19.74
CA LEU A 272 3.58 11.81 -18.59
C LEU A 272 4.33 12.45 -17.41
N ALA A 273 5.53 11.94 -17.09
CA ALA A 273 6.37 12.50 -16.02
C ALA A 273 6.78 13.96 -16.30
N LEU A 274 7.16 14.27 -17.54
CA LEU A 274 7.52 15.62 -17.96
C LEU A 274 6.31 16.57 -17.95
N LEU A 275 5.16 16.12 -18.46
CA LEU A 275 3.93 16.93 -18.49
C LEU A 275 3.44 17.28 -17.08
N ILE A 276 3.40 16.30 -16.17
CA ILE A 276 2.98 16.56 -14.79
C ILE A 276 3.95 17.53 -14.11
N SER A 277 5.26 17.30 -14.24
CA SER A 277 6.28 18.14 -13.61
C SER A 277 6.28 19.56 -14.16
N SER A 278 6.12 19.72 -15.48
CA SER A 278 5.95 21.03 -16.12
C SER A 278 4.68 21.74 -15.65
N THR A 279 3.57 21.02 -15.50
CA THR A 279 2.31 21.60 -15.02
C THR A 279 2.41 22.00 -13.55
N ILE A 280 3.11 21.24 -12.71
CA ILE A 280 3.46 21.63 -11.33
C ILE A 280 4.24 22.95 -11.34
N TYR A 281 5.27 23.05 -12.18
CA TYR A 281 6.04 24.28 -12.30
C TYR A 281 5.15 25.49 -12.66
N GLN A 282 4.28 25.35 -13.66
CA GLN A 282 3.40 26.44 -14.08
C GLN A 282 2.35 26.81 -13.01
N THR A 283 1.80 25.82 -12.31
CA THR A 283 0.81 26.02 -11.24
C THR A 283 1.42 26.81 -10.08
N PHE A 284 2.66 26.52 -9.69
CA PHE A 284 3.27 27.11 -8.49
C PHE A 284 4.20 28.31 -8.76
N ARG A 285 4.59 28.59 -10.01
CA ARG A 285 5.52 29.70 -10.35
C ARG A 285 5.03 31.06 -9.82
N HIS A 286 3.72 31.27 -9.81
CA HIS A 286 3.08 32.51 -9.37
C HIS A 286 2.24 32.32 -8.09
N TYR A 287 2.28 31.14 -7.48
CA TYR A 287 1.52 30.86 -6.27
C TYR A 287 2.08 31.65 -5.08
N ASN A 288 1.20 32.28 -4.29
CA ASN A 288 1.61 33.04 -3.12
C ASN A 288 1.74 32.13 -1.89
N PHE A 289 2.90 31.50 -1.75
CA PHE A 289 3.22 30.63 -0.61
C PHE A 289 3.20 31.35 0.75
N ARG A 290 3.48 32.66 0.80
CA ARG A 290 3.69 33.40 2.05
C ARG A 290 2.41 33.70 2.82
N HIS A 291 1.27 33.79 2.14
CA HIS A 291 -0.02 34.13 2.77
C HIS A 291 -0.52 33.09 3.78
N LYS A 292 0.07 31.89 3.85
CA LYS A 292 -0.40 30.78 4.71
C LYS A 292 0.66 30.20 5.64
N LEU A 293 1.75 30.93 5.91
CA LEU A 293 2.92 30.37 6.62
C LEU A 293 2.59 29.76 8.00
N GLN A 294 1.90 30.51 8.87
CA GLN A 294 1.54 30.02 10.22
C GLN A 294 0.60 28.81 10.17
N PHE A 295 -0.25 28.72 9.15
CA PHE A 295 -1.16 27.59 8.98
C PHE A 295 -0.42 26.35 8.47
N LEU A 296 0.52 26.53 7.55
CA LEU A 296 1.39 25.45 7.06
C LEU A 296 2.27 24.88 8.18
N GLU A 297 2.80 25.71 9.06
CA GLU A 297 3.57 25.27 10.23
C GLU A 297 2.76 24.35 11.14
N LYS A 298 1.52 24.75 11.47
CA LYS A 298 0.62 23.92 12.28
C LYS A 298 0.31 22.56 11.62
N ILE A 299 0.02 22.56 10.32
CA ILE A 299 -0.24 21.31 9.59
C ILE A 299 1.01 20.44 9.53
N CYS A 300 2.18 21.03 9.30
CA CYS A 300 3.46 20.33 9.33
C CYS A 300 3.69 19.64 10.67
N MET A 301 3.47 20.35 11.79
CA MET A 301 3.61 19.76 13.13
C MET A 301 2.59 18.66 13.40
N ILE A 302 1.32 18.87 13.05
CA ILE A 302 0.26 17.86 13.21
C ILE A 302 0.57 16.60 12.40
N SER A 303 1.01 16.76 11.15
CA SER A 303 1.34 15.64 10.27
C SER A 303 2.63 14.91 10.70
N PHE A 304 3.63 15.62 11.22
CA PHE A 304 4.80 15.01 11.84
C PHE A 304 4.41 14.13 13.04
N ILE A 305 3.65 14.69 13.99
CA ILE A 305 3.18 13.94 15.17
C ILE A 305 2.32 12.74 14.73
N SER A 306 1.43 12.94 13.75
CA SER A 306 0.58 11.86 13.24
C SER A 306 1.38 10.76 12.55
N THR A 307 2.50 11.08 11.91
CA THR A 307 3.44 10.09 11.34
C THR A 307 4.07 9.26 12.46
N LEU A 308 4.54 9.89 13.54
CA LEU A 308 5.10 9.19 14.71
C LEU A 308 4.06 8.30 15.39
N VAL A 309 2.84 8.81 15.56
CA VAL A 309 1.70 8.06 16.11
C VAL A 309 1.36 6.88 15.20
N GLY A 310 1.37 7.05 13.88
CA GLY A 310 1.17 5.96 12.93
C GLY A 310 2.24 4.87 13.02
N LEU A 311 3.50 5.22 13.29
CA LEU A 311 4.58 4.25 13.51
C LEU A 311 4.42 3.46 14.80
N SER A 312 3.67 3.97 15.78
CA SER A 312 3.48 3.27 17.06
C SER A 312 2.85 1.89 16.90
N VAL A 313 2.07 1.66 15.82
CA VAL A 313 1.50 0.34 15.47
C VAL A 313 2.58 -0.76 15.45
N PHE A 314 3.78 -0.46 14.98
CA PHE A 314 4.86 -1.44 14.89
C PHE A 314 5.40 -1.87 16.27
N ALA A 315 5.26 -1.02 17.29
CA ALA A 315 5.59 -1.39 18.66
C ALA A 315 4.52 -2.35 19.25
N PHE A 316 3.25 -2.13 18.93
CA PHE A 316 2.10 -2.89 19.49
C PHE A 316 1.72 -4.17 18.72
N SER A 317 2.21 -4.34 17.50
CA SER A 317 1.90 -5.48 16.61
C SER A 317 3.12 -6.36 16.37
N SER A 318 3.00 -7.44 15.59
CA SER A 318 4.14 -8.24 15.10
C SER A 318 4.90 -7.64 13.92
N TYR A 319 4.39 -6.55 13.32
CA TYR A 319 4.94 -6.01 12.08
C TYR A 319 6.31 -5.35 12.30
N ILE A 320 7.13 -5.32 11.24
CA ILE A 320 8.40 -4.58 11.18
C ILE A 320 8.24 -3.49 10.11
N PRO A 321 8.60 -2.23 10.41
CA PRO A 321 8.51 -1.15 9.43
C PRO A 321 9.57 -1.37 8.33
N THR A 322 9.12 -1.47 7.08
CA THR A 322 9.99 -1.69 5.91
C THR A 322 9.33 -1.19 4.64
N VAL A 323 10.11 -0.64 3.71
CA VAL A 323 9.63 -0.33 2.34
C VAL A 323 9.79 -1.50 1.37
N PHE A 324 10.45 -2.58 1.82
CA PHE A 324 10.76 -3.74 0.99
C PHE A 324 9.69 -4.83 1.07
N GLY A 325 9.51 -5.54 -0.05
CA GLY A 325 8.60 -6.67 -0.18
C GLY A 325 7.14 -6.29 -0.02
N PHE A 326 6.30 -7.31 0.12
CA PHE A 326 4.87 -7.11 0.30
C PHE A 326 4.51 -6.44 1.64
N ASP A 327 5.35 -6.62 2.66
CA ASP A 327 5.17 -6.05 4.01
C ASP A 327 5.13 -4.52 4.05
N ASN A 328 5.59 -3.86 2.98
CA ASN A 328 5.43 -2.41 2.78
C ASN A 328 3.96 -1.96 2.95
N ARG A 329 2.98 -2.84 2.69
CA ARG A 329 1.56 -2.58 2.94
C ARG A 329 1.22 -2.04 4.33
N ASN A 330 2.01 -2.39 5.34
CA ASN A 330 1.74 -2.01 6.72
C ASN A 330 2.01 -0.51 6.99
N LEU A 331 2.48 0.24 6.00
CA LEU A 331 2.77 1.66 6.12
C LEU A 331 1.61 2.57 5.68
N GLY A 332 0.37 2.06 5.53
CA GLY A 332 -0.76 2.84 5.02
C GLY A 332 -1.06 4.15 5.77
N ALA A 333 -1.14 4.10 7.10
CA ALA A 333 -1.32 5.31 7.91
C ALA A 333 -0.11 6.25 7.79
N VAL A 334 1.11 5.70 7.85
CA VAL A 334 2.36 6.44 7.72
C VAL A 334 2.45 7.14 6.36
N ARG A 335 2.04 6.47 5.26
CA ARG A 335 2.01 7.00 3.90
C ARG A 335 1.20 8.30 3.84
N LEU A 336 0.00 8.32 4.42
CA LEU A 336 -0.88 9.50 4.39
C LEU A 336 -0.23 10.70 5.08
N PHE A 337 0.19 10.54 6.33
CA PHE A 337 0.71 11.65 7.12
C PHE A 337 2.12 12.07 6.73
N TYR A 338 2.98 11.12 6.37
CA TYR A 338 4.32 11.42 5.87
C TYR A 338 4.23 12.27 4.58
N THR A 339 3.28 11.96 3.70
CA THR A 339 3.05 12.77 2.49
C THR A 339 2.65 14.21 2.82
N VAL A 340 1.71 14.39 3.75
CA VAL A 340 1.31 15.73 4.21
C VAL A 340 2.48 16.45 4.90
N PHE A 341 3.26 15.74 5.70
CA PHE A 341 4.42 16.28 6.42
C PHE A 341 5.51 16.74 5.46
N VAL A 342 5.95 15.90 4.52
CA VAL A 342 7.00 16.25 3.55
C VAL A 342 6.55 17.41 2.67
N SER A 343 5.32 17.38 2.17
CA SER A 343 4.81 18.45 1.30
C SER A 343 4.74 19.81 2.00
N THR A 344 4.17 19.86 3.21
CA THR A 344 4.04 21.11 3.97
C THR A 344 5.36 21.55 4.58
N GLY A 345 6.18 20.61 5.06
CA GLY A 345 7.49 20.86 5.63
C GLY A 345 8.50 21.42 4.63
N LEU A 346 8.57 20.86 3.42
CA LEU A 346 9.42 21.39 2.35
C LEU A 346 9.03 22.81 1.98
N ILE A 347 7.72 23.06 1.78
CA ILE A 347 7.23 24.41 1.45
C ILE A 347 7.54 25.39 2.60
N TYR A 348 7.29 25.00 3.85
CA TYR A 348 7.60 25.82 5.02
C TYR A 348 9.10 26.17 5.08
N LEU A 349 9.98 25.17 4.90
CA LEU A 349 11.43 25.36 4.87
C LEU A 349 11.85 26.34 3.76
N PHE A 350 11.33 26.16 2.55
CA PHE A 350 11.66 27.04 1.41
C PHE A 350 11.23 28.49 1.63
N ILE A 351 10.06 28.71 2.25
CA ILE A 351 9.61 30.06 2.62
C ILE A 351 10.52 30.65 3.69
N LYS A 352 10.92 29.85 4.70
CA LYS A 352 11.80 30.30 5.81
C LYS A 352 13.18 30.71 5.32
N ILE A 353 13.73 30.01 4.33
CA ILE A 353 15.01 30.34 3.66
C ILE A 353 14.83 31.50 2.64
N LYS A 354 13.62 32.08 2.53
CA LYS A 354 13.30 33.22 1.65
C LYS A 354 13.53 32.94 0.16
N LEU A 355 13.37 31.70 -0.29
CA LEU A 355 13.45 31.35 -1.71
C LEU A 355 12.37 32.09 -2.52
N ARG A 356 12.68 32.42 -3.78
CA ARG A 356 11.72 33.00 -4.72
C ARG A 356 10.71 31.93 -5.14
N ASN A 357 9.44 32.30 -5.34
CA ASN A 357 8.38 31.36 -5.73
C ASN A 357 8.72 30.55 -6.99
N GLN A 358 9.42 31.16 -7.95
CA GLN A 358 9.90 30.47 -9.15
C GLN A 358 10.87 29.33 -8.81
N THR A 359 11.83 29.59 -7.90
CA THR A 359 12.79 28.58 -7.43
C THR A 359 12.09 27.46 -6.67
N ILE A 360 11.13 27.80 -5.79
CA ILE A 360 10.30 26.80 -5.09
C ILE A 360 9.58 25.90 -6.10
N SER A 361 8.99 26.51 -7.13
CA SER A 361 8.26 25.79 -8.17
C SER A 361 9.17 24.84 -8.98
N ILE A 362 10.39 25.27 -9.30
CA ILE A 362 11.40 24.43 -9.98
C ILE A 362 11.75 23.23 -9.11
N VAL A 363 12.06 23.46 -7.83
CA VAL A 363 12.43 22.38 -6.90
C VAL A 363 11.29 21.39 -6.71
N LEU A 364 10.05 21.87 -6.55
CA LEU A 364 8.87 21.01 -6.45
C LEU A 364 8.68 20.19 -7.74
N ALA A 365 8.80 20.80 -8.91
CA ALA A 365 8.70 20.10 -10.19
C ALA A 365 9.79 19.01 -10.34
N SER A 366 11.03 19.29 -9.95
CA SER A 366 12.13 18.32 -9.98
C SER A 366 11.90 17.15 -9.01
N ILE A 367 11.44 17.43 -7.79
CA ILE A 367 11.11 16.38 -6.81
C ILE A 367 9.98 15.50 -7.35
N ILE A 368 8.92 16.12 -7.88
CA ILE A 368 7.79 15.39 -8.48
C ILE A 368 8.23 14.53 -9.65
N PHE A 369 9.10 15.06 -10.53
CA PHE A 369 9.66 14.31 -11.64
C PHE A 369 10.37 13.03 -11.16
N ILE A 370 11.24 13.16 -10.15
CA ILE A 370 11.97 12.03 -9.57
C ILE A 370 11.00 11.02 -8.92
N LEU A 371 9.99 11.49 -8.18
CA LEU A 371 9.05 10.61 -7.49
C LEU A 371 8.10 9.88 -8.47
N ILE A 372 7.62 10.55 -9.52
CA ILE A 372 6.78 9.91 -10.56
C ILE A 372 7.57 8.82 -11.26
N THR A 373 8.78 9.14 -11.72
CA THR A 373 9.63 8.19 -12.43
C THR A 373 10.01 7.00 -11.55
N THR A 374 10.25 7.26 -10.25
CA THR A 374 10.44 6.21 -9.24
C THR A 374 9.20 5.33 -9.07
N ASN A 375 8.01 5.92 -8.92
CA ASN A 375 6.78 5.14 -8.77
C ASN A 375 6.45 4.30 -10.02
N ILE A 376 6.71 4.82 -11.22
CA ILE A 376 6.57 4.08 -12.48
C ILE A 376 7.55 2.91 -12.53
N ASN A 377 8.82 3.13 -12.17
CA ASN A 377 9.81 2.06 -12.15
C ASN A 377 9.46 0.97 -11.12
N ILE A 378 8.92 1.32 -9.95
CA ILE A 378 8.44 0.32 -8.97
C ILE A 378 7.26 -0.47 -9.54
N LYS A 379 6.34 0.20 -10.24
CA LYS A 379 5.26 -0.48 -10.96
C LYS A 379 5.84 -1.47 -11.99
N ASN A 380 6.89 -1.10 -12.71
CA ASN A 380 7.58 -2.00 -13.63
C ASN A 380 8.27 -3.17 -12.90
N SER A 381 8.84 -2.94 -11.71
CA SER A 381 9.38 -4.00 -10.85
C SER A 381 8.31 -5.00 -10.40
N TRP A 382 7.10 -4.53 -10.08
CA TRP A 382 5.96 -5.39 -9.76
C TRP A 382 5.56 -6.28 -10.94
N VAL A 383 5.46 -5.71 -12.15
CA VAL A 383 5.20 -6.48 -13.38
C VAL A 383 6.32 -7.49 -13.63
N TYR A 384 7.58 -7.07 -13.43
CA TYR A 384 8.73 -7.95 -13.59
C TYR A 384 8.70 -9.15 -12.64
N ALA A 385 8.45 -8.92 -11.34
CA ALA A 385 8.38 -9.99 -10.35
C ALA A 385 7.29 -11.02 -10.69
N HIS A 386 6.15 -10.56 -11.21
CA HIS A 386 5.07 -11.44 -11.67
C HIS A 386 5.51 -12.29 -12.87
N ASN A 387 6.12 -11.65 -13.87
CA ASN A 387 6.64 -12.35 -15.05
C ASN A 387 7.73 -13.36 -14.69
N TYR A 388 8.62 -13.01 -13.76
CA TYR A 388 9.66 -13.90 -13.23
C TYR A 388 9.05 -15.17 -12.63
N ASN A 389 8.01 -15.03 -11.79
CA ASN A 389 7.33 -16.18 -11.20
C ASN A 389 6.67 -17.07 -12.26
N ASN A 390 6.01 -16.48 -13.26
CA ASN A 390 5.42 -17.26 -14.35
C ASN A 390 6.49 -17.97 -15.19
N GLU A 391 7.60 -17.29 -15.51
CA GLU A 391 8.71 -17.88 -16.25
C GLU A 391 9.32 -19.07 -15.51
N LEU A 392 9.53 -18.94 -14.20
CA LEU A 392 10.01 -20.01 -13.32
C LEU A 392 9.11 -21.25 -13.39
N PHE A 393 7.80 -21.08 -13.20
CA PHE A 393 6.84 -22.19 -13.20
C PHE A 393 6.60 -22.78 -14.59
N SER A 394 6.64 -21.95 -15.64
CA SER A 394 6.57 -22.42 -17.03
C SER A 394 7.78 -23.30 -17.38
N LYS A 395 9.00 -22.89 -16.98
CA LYS A 395 10.20 -23.71 -17.15
C LYS A 395 10.16 -24.98 -16.31
N LEU A 396 9.66 -24.90 -15.08
CA LEU A 396 9.43 -26.08 -14.24
C LEU A 396 8.53 -27.08 -14.94
N LYS A 397 7.42 -26.64 -15.53
CA LYS A 397 6.53 -27.53 -16.28
C LYS A 397 7.23 -28.25 -17.43
N LEU A 398 8.08 -27.55 -18.18
CA LEU A 398 8.84 -28.16 -19.26
C LEU A 398 9.83 -29.21 -18.72
N ALA A 399 10.49 -28.92 -17.60
CA ALA A 399 11.42 -29.84 -16.95
C ALA A 399 10.71 -31.09 -16.39
N LEU A 400 9.58 -30.91 -15.69
CA LEU A 400 8.75 -32.01 -15.19
C LEU A 400 8.27 -32.93 -16.33
N LYS A 401 7.86 -32.36 -17.47
CA LYS A 401 7.48 -33.14 -18.66
C LYS A 401 8.66 -33.93 -19.23
N LYS A 402 9.85 -33.33 -19.30
CA LYS A 402 11.07 -33.98 -19.79
C LYS A 402 11.48 -35.16 -18.90
N ASP A 403 11.31 -35.02 -17.60
CA ASP A 403 11.70 -36.04 -16.61
C ASP A 403 10.54 -37.00 -16.27
N HIS A 404 9.42 -36.94 -17.01
CA HIS A 404 8.22 -37.76 -16.82
C HIS A 404 7.61 -37.72 -15.41
N ILE A 405 7.72 -36.58 -14.72
CA ILE A 405 7.18 -36.38 -13.37
C ILE A 405 5.75 -35.85 -13.47
N THR A 406 4.78 -36.65 -13.04
CA THR A 406 3.34 -36.33 -13.13
C THR A 406 2.67 -36.04 -11.80
N GLU A 407 3.28 -36.45 -10.68
CA GLU A 407 2.79 -36.23 -9.32
C GLU A 407 3.94 -36.18 -8.31
N GLY A 408 3.70 -35.57 -7.15
CA GLY A 408 4.63 -35.55 -6.01
C GLY A 408 5.02 -34.16 -5.53
N VAL A 409 5.98 -34.16 -4.61
CA VAL A 409 6.51 -32.96 -3.93
C VAL A 409 7.80 -32.51 -4.62
N VAL A 410 7.75 -31.34 -5.24
CA VAL A 410 8.83 -30.77 -6.04
C VAL A 410 9.37 -29.53 -5.36
N CYS A 411 10.68 -29.50 -5.12
CA CYS A 411 11.35 -28.29 -4.64
C CYS A 411 12.01 -27.53 -5.78
N ILE A 412 11.88 -26.22 -5.74
CA ILE A 412 12.71 -25.30 -6.51
C ILE A 412 13.78 -24.76 -5.55
N ASP A 413 15.03 -25.03 -5.89
CA ASP A 413 16.19 -24.36 -5.35
C ASP A 413 16.45 -23.11 -6.19
N ASN A 414 16.16 -21.94 -5.60
CA ASN A 414 16.40 -20.64 -6.19
C ASN A 414 16.97 -19.76 -5.09
N ASP A 415 18.16 -19.20 -5.32
CA ASP A 415 18.80 -18.28 -4.38
C ASP A 415 18.09 -16.92 -4.39
N ILE A 416 16.92 -16.88 -3.75
CA ILE A 416 16.02 -15.74 -3.71
C ILE A 416 16.68 -14.54 -3.06
N PHE A 417 17.49 -14.75 -2.03
CA PHE A 417 18.17 -13.66 -1.34
C PHE A 417 19.18 -12.98 -2.25
N ASN A 418 19.95 -13.76 -3.01
CA ASN A 418 20.85 -13.22 -4.01
C ASN A 418 20.07 -12.51 -5.13
N GLU A 419 19.02 -13.12 -5.66
CA GLU A 419 18.19 -12.55 -6.73
C GLU A 419 17.59 -11.19 -6.30
N LEU A 420 16.97 -11.12 -5.13
CA LEU A 420 16.39 -9.88 -4.58
C LEU A 420 17.44 -8.80 -4.28
N SER A 421 18.70 -9.19 -4.05
CA SER A 421 19.78 -8.25 -3.73
C SER A 421 20.49 -7.71 -4.97
N THR A 422 20.66 -8.53 -6.01
CA THR A 422 21.48 -8.24 -7.19
C THR A 422 20.66 -7.85 -8.42
N ASN A 423 19.41 -8.29 -8.53
CA ASN A 423 18.61 -8.01 -9.71
C ASN A 423 18.17 -6.53 -9.76
N SER A 424 18.72 -5.82 -10.74
CA SER A 424 18.42 -4.39 -10.98
C SER A 424 16.93 -4.12 -11.25
N ASN A 425 16.15 -5.10 -11.72
CA ASN A 425 14.72 -4.93 -11.97
C ASN A 425 13.89 -4.86 -10.67
N LEU A 426 14.44 -5.30 -9.53
CA LEU A 426 13.75 -5.35 -8.25
C LEU A 426 14.19 -4.17 -7.37
N ILE A 427 13.38 -3.12 -7.33
CA ILE A 427 13.70 -1.88 -6.62
C ILE A 427 13.50 -2.10 -5.12
N PHE A 428 12.30 -2.51 -4.74
CA PHE A 428 11.93 -2.75 -3.36
C PHE A 428 11.83 -4.24 -3.02
N LYS A 429 12.55 -5.10 -3.74
CA LYS A 429 12.54 -6.55 -3.50
C LYS A 429 11.11 -7.09 -3.59
N GLU A 430 10.44 -6.74 -4.68
CA GLU A 430 9.08 -7.19 -4.99
C GLU A 430 9.00 -8.72 -4.89
N SER A 431 7.88 -9.23 -4.38
CA SER A 431 7.77 -10.64 -3.97
C SER A 431 7.94 -11.60 -5.15
N ILE A 432 9.02 -12.37 -5.13
CA ILE A 432 9.20 -13.57 -5.96
C ILE A 432 8.82 -14.81 -5.14
N PHE A 433 8.48 -15.91 -5.83
CA PHE A 433 7.96 -17.14 -5.21
C PHE A 433 8.84 -17.62 -4.06
N TYR A 434 8.30 -17.62 -2.86
CA TYR A 434 9.00 -18.05 -1.64
C TYR A 434 8.10 -18.82 -0.70
N ASN A 435 6.81 -18.46 -0.61
CA ASN A 435 5.91 -19.07 0.35
C ASN A 435 5.07 -20.18 -0.26
N ASN A 436 4.82 -21.23 0.51
CA ASN A 436 4.09 -22.43 0.06
C ASN A 436 2.68 -22.10 -0.45
N TRP A 437 2.00 -21.13 0.18
CA TRP A 437 0.63 -20.74 -0.18
C TRP A 437 0.55 -19.97 -1.52
N GLU A 438 1.67 -19.51 -2.07
CA GLU A 438 1.74 -18.88 -3.41
C GLU A 438 1.72 -19.94 -4.53
N SER A 439 2.23 -21.15 -4.23
CA SER A 439 2.45 -22.21 -5.22
C SER A 439 1.19 -22.65 -5.97
N PRO A 440 0.03 -22.90 -5.32
CA PRO A 440 -1.11 -23.51 -6.01
C PRO A 440 -1.60 -22.66 -7.19
N MET A 441 -1.71 -21.33 -7.00
CA MET A 441 -2.08 -20.43 -8.09
C MET A 441 -1.02 -20.38 -9.18
N LEU A 442 0.26 -20.29 -8.81
CA LEU A 442 1.36 -20.26 -9.77
C LEU A 442 1.43 -21.54 -10.61
N CYS A 443 1.12 -22.70 -10.01
CA CYS A 443 0.96 -23.96 -10.74
C CYS A 443 -0.16 -23.85 -11.78
N GLU A 444 -1.38 -23.50 -11.35
CA GLU A 444 -2.54 -23.45 -12.24
C GLU A 444 -2.37 -22.44 -13.38
N MET A 445 -1.85 -21.24 -13.08
CA MET A 445 -1.60 -20.18 -14.07
C MET A 445 -0.64 -20.63 -15.17
N ASN A 446 0.28 -21.55 -14.84
CA ASN A 446 1.26 -22.08 -15.78
C ASN A 446 0.86 -23.46 -16.32
N GLY A 447 -0.35 -23.94 -16.01
CA GLY A 447 -0.92 -25.19 -16.48
C GLY A 447 -0.27 -26.43 -15.88
N LEU A 448 0.12 -26.35 -14.61
CA LEU A 448 0.43 -27.48 -13.73
C LEU A 448 -0.79 -27.78 -12.86
N ASP A 449 -1.06 -29.06 -12.63
CA ASP A 449 -2.12 -29.49 -11.72
C ASP A 449 -1.64 -29.37 -10.26
N SER A 450 -2.11 -28.34 -9.56
CA SER A 450 -1.71 -28.05 -8.18
C SER A 450 -2.14 -29.12 -7.17
N ARG A 451 -3.04 -30.04 -7.57
CA ARG A 451 -3.48 -31.18 -6.72
C ARG A 451 -2.56 -32.38 -6.85
N LYS A 452 -1.78 -32.47 -7.93
CA LYS A 452 -0.84 -33.57 -8.19
C LYS A 452 0.60 -33.17 -7.92
N ILE A 453 0.98 -31.96 -8.32
CA ILE A 453 2.33 -31.42 -8.16
C ILE A 453 2.30 -30.32 -7.11
N HIS A 454 2.93 -30.59 -5.97
CA HIS A 454 3.09 -29.62 -4.90
C HIS A 454 4.48 -29.00 -4.99
N VAL A 455 4.54 -27.71 -5.29
CA VAL A 455 5.81 -27.00 -5.48
C VAL A 455 6.18 -26.22 -4.23
N TYR A 456 7.39 -26.41 -3.75
CA TYR A 456 7.93 -25.70 -2.59
C TYR A 456 9.21 -24.97 -2.96
N ASN A 457 9.48 -23.89 -2.23
CA ASN A 457 10.83 -23.38 -2.19
C ASN A 457 11.69 -24.26 -1.26
N ARG A 458 12.90 -24.61 -1.69
CA ARG A 458 13.82 -25.48 -0.93
C ARG A 458 14.12 -24.95 0.48
N ASP A 459 14.18 -23.64 0.68
CA ASP A 459 14.42 -23.04 2.00
C ASP A 459 13.25 -23.21 2.96
N LYS A 460 12.04 -23.50 2.44
CA LYS A 460 10.82 -23.69 3.22
C LYS A 460 10.46 -25.14 3.48
N ASN A 461 10.98 -26.06 2.68
CA ASN A 461 10.73 -27.49 2.84
C ASN A 461 11.97 -28.29 2.42
N MET A 462 12.51 -29.09 3.34
CA MET A 462 13.67 -29.94 3.07
C MET A 462 13.28 -31.33 2.55
N ASP A 463 12.02 -31.73 2.70
CA ASP A 463 11.52 -33.09 2.43
C ASP A 463 10.94 -33.22 1.01
N CYS A 464 11.71 -32.81 0.00
CA CYS A 464 11.32 -32.92 -1.41
C CYS A 464 11.90 -34.18 -2.08
N SER A 465 11.02 -34.92 -2.77
CA SER A 465 11.42 -36.10 -3.54
C SER A 465 12.19 -35.73 -4.81
N THR A 466 11.85 -34.58 -5.40
CA THR A 466 12.52 -34.04 -6.59
C THR A 466 12.99 -32.60 -6.32
N ILE A 467 14.21 -32.26 -6.75
CA ILE A 467 14.76 -30.91 -6.60
C ILE A 467 15.22 -30.39 -7.95
N PHE A 468 14.72 -29.21 -8.32
CA PHE A 468 15.17 -28.46 -9.48
C PHE A 468 15.92 -27.20 -9.05
N LEU A 469 17.12 -26.99 -9.57
CA LEU A 469 17.86 -25.75 -9.45
C LEU A 469 17.46 -24.78 -10.54
N TYR A 470 17.04 -23.57 -10.16
CA TYR A 470 16.81 -22.45 -11.06
C TYR A 470 17.95 -21.43 -10.95
N LYS A 471 18.69 -21.22 -12.04
CA LYS A 471 19.80 -20.26 -12.08
C LYS A 471 19.95 -19.68 -13.48
N ASN A 472 20.08 -18.35 -13.58
CA ASN A 472 20.27 -17.63 -14.84
C ASN A 472 19.20 -17.95 -15.91
N GLY A 473 17.95 -18.16 -15.48
CA GLY A 473 16.88 -18.53 -16.40
C GLY A 473 16.93 -19.98 -16.90
N LEU A 474 17.79 -20.84 -16.34
CA LEU A 474 17.81 -22.26 -16.65
C LEU A 474 17.30 -23.03 -15.44
N ILE A 475 16.53 -24.09 -15.71
CA ILE A 475 16.08 -25.02 -14.70
C ILE A 475 16.69 -26.40 -14.97
N THR A 476 17.29 -26.99 -13.94
CA THR A 476 18.02 -28.27 -14.04
C THR A 476 17.65 -29.16 -12.86
N LYS A 477 17.39 -30.45 -13.12
CA LYS A 477 17.15 -31.43 -12.05
C LYS A 477 18.46 -31.73 -11.32
N VAL A 478 18.43 -31.68 -10.00
CA VAL A 478 19.57 -31.95 -9.12
C VAL A 478 19.36 -33.23 -8.30
N LYS A 479 18.10 -33.54 -7.97
CA LYS A 479 17.70 -34.74 -7.25
C LYS A 479 16.40 -35.26 -7.82
#